data_AF-A0A447TZI0-F1
#
_entry.id   AF-A0A447TZI0-F1
#
_cell.length_a   1.000
_cell.length_b   1.000
_cell.length_c   1.000
_cell.angle_alpha   90.00
_cell.angle_beta   90.00
_cell.angle_gamma   90.00
#
_symmetry.space_group_name_H-M   'P 1'
#
loop_
_entity.id
_entity.type
_entity.pdbx_description
1 polymer ?
#
loop_
_entity_poly.entity_id
_entity_poly.type
_entity_poly.pdbx_seq_one_letter_code
_entity_poly.pdbx_strand_id
1 'polypeptide(L)'
;MNNSSSLLLKIISDILDFSKIESEQLKIEPREFSPREVMNHITANYLPLVVRKQLGLYCFIEPDVPVSLNGDPMRLQQVISNLLSNAIKFTDIGLHRAACAL
;
A
#
# COMPACT_ATOMS: atom_id res chain seq x y z
N MET A 1 4.97 -9.55 19.01
CA MET A 1 3.79 -10.02 19.76
C MET A 1 2.89 -8.83 20.07
N ASN A 2 1.81 -8.70 19.28
CA ASN A 2 0.51 -8.04 19.53
C ASN A 2 -0.21 -7.92 18.15
N ASN A 3 -0.29 -9.04 17.41
CA ASN A 3 -0.89 -9.04 16.06
C ASN A 3 -2.41 -8.86 16.10
N SER A 4 -3.08 -9.32 17.15
CA SER A 4 -4.55 -9.22 17.25
C SER A 4 -5.02 -7.81 17.59
N SER A 5 -4.34 -7.11 18.51
CA SER A 5 -4.69 -5.72 18.88
C SER A 5 -4.40 -4.73 17.77
N SER A 6 -3.28 -4.90 17.05
CA SER A 6 -2.94 -4.07 15.89
C SER A 6 -3.87 -4.33 14.70
N LEU A 7 -4.26 -5.59 14.46
CA LEU A 7 -5.26 -5.95 13.45
C LEU A 7 -6.63 -5.34 13.80
N LEU A 8 -7.07 -5.44 15.05
CA LEU A 8 -8.35 -4.86 15.47
C LEU A 8 -8.36 -3.33 15.33
N LEU A 9 -7.29 -2.66 15.75
CA LEU A 9 -7.15 -1.21 15.57
C LEU A 9 -7.18 -0.82 14.09
N LYS A 10 -6.53 -1.62 13.23
CA LYS A 10 -6.59 -1.42 11.78
C LYS A 10 -8.02 -1.56 11.26
N ILE A 11 -8.75 -2.61 11.65
CA ILE A 11 -10.14 -2.82 11.26
C ILE A 11 -11.03 -1.65 11.71
N ILE A 12 -10.87 -1.18 12.96
CA ILE A 12 -11.63 -0.03 13.46
C ILE A 12 -11.30 1.23 12.65
N SER A 13 -10.02 1.47 12.36
CA SER A 13 -9.59 2.60 11.52
C SER A 13 -10.21 2.53 10.13
N ASP A 14 -10.18 1.35 9.50
CA ASP A 14 -10.73 1.14 8.16
C ASP A 14 -12.25 1.38 8.14
N ILE A 15 -12.99 0.94 9.18
CA ILE A 15 -14.43 1.21 9.33
C ILE A 15 -14.70 2.70 9.50
N LEU A 16 -13.93 3.39 10.35
CA LEU A 16 -14.08 4.83 10.57
C LEU A 16 -13.77 5.64 9.30
N ASP A 17 -12.76 5.25 8.55
CA ASP A 17 -12.40 5.90 7.30
C ASP A 17 -13.48 5.64 6.22
N PHE A 18 -14.07 4.45 6.17
CA PHE A 18 -15.22 4.16 5.32
C PHE A 18 -16.41 5.07 5.66
N SER A 19 -16.78 5.20 6.94
CA SER A 19 -17.86 6.09 7.39
C SER A 19 -17.60 7.56 7.04
N LYS A 20 -16.34 8.02 7.10
CA LYS A 20 -15.96 9.39 6.68
C LYS A 20 -16.09 9.57 5.16
N ILE A 21 -15.81 8.53 4.37
CA ILE A 21 -15.99 8.58 2.91
C ILE A 21 -17.47 8.68 2.58
N GLU A 22 -18.32 7.83 3.16
CA GLU A 22 -19.78 7.84 2.91
C GLU A 22 -20.45 9.15 3.35
N SER A 23 -19.91 9.79 4.39
CA SER A 23 -20.41 11.09 4.88
C SER A 23 -19.75 12.30 4.22
N GLU A 24 -18.92 12.13 3.19
CA GLU A 24 -18.15 13.20 2.53
C GLU A 24 -17.22 13.99 3.48
N GLN A 25 -16.92 13.43 4.66
CA GLN A 25 -16.06 14.02 5.69
C GLN A 25 -14.58 13.66 5.52
N LEU A 26 -14.25 12.87 4.49
CA LEU A 26 -12.89 12.46 4.24
C LEU A 26 -12.04 13.64 3.77
N LYS A 27 -11.15 14.12 4.63
CA LYS A 27 -10.18 15.16 4.27
C LYS A 27 -8.90 14.54 3.74
N ILE A 28 -8.54 14.92 2.51
CA ILE A 28 -7.22 14.67 1.96
C ILE A 28 -6.28 15.73 2.53
N GLU A 29 -5.14 15.30 3.05
CA GLU A 29 -4.12 16.21 3.58
C GLU A 29 -2.95 16.28 2.59
N PRO A 30 -3.01 17.19 1.58
CA PRO A 30 -1.95 17.32 0.62
C PRO A 30 -0.69 17.85 1.29
N ARG A 31 0.40 17.12 1.10
CA ARG A 31 1.75 17.51 1.45
C ARG A 31 2.70 17.12 0.34
N GLU A 32 3.84 17.76 0.31
CA GLU A 32 4.92 17.38 -0.59
C GLU A 32 5.51 16.02 -0.17
N PHE A 33 5.66 15.09 -1.11
CA PHE A 33 6.24 13.77 -0.84
C PHE A 33 6.92 13.16 -2.08
N SER A 34 7.87 12.25 -1.84
CA SER A 34 8.48 11.44 -2.90
C SER A 34 7.68 10.16 -3.13
N PRO A 35 7.07 9.95 -4.32
CA PRO A 35 6.38 8.70 -4.63
C PRO A 35 7.33 7.50 -4.59
N ARG A 36 8.61 7.70 -4.92
CA ARG A 36 9.64 6.66 -4.88
C ARG A 36 9.90 6.19 -3.44
N GLU A 37 9.93 7.10 -2.47
CA GLU A 37 10.08 6.73 -1.06
C GLU A 37 8.88 5.95 -0.53
N VAL A 38 7.66 6.37 -0.89
CA VAL A 38 6.43 5.66 -0.52
C VAL A 38 6.46 4.23 -1.06
N MET A 39 6.80 4.06 -2.35
CA MET A 39 6.86 2.75 -2.98
C MET A 39 7.99 1.86 -2.43
N ASN A 40 9.15 2.45 -2.12
CA ASN A 40 10.24 1.73 -1.45
C ASN A 40 9.82 1.22 -0.08
N HIS A 41 9.14 2.05 0.72
CA HIS A 41 8.65 1.67 2.03
C HIS A 41 7.64 0.51 1.95
N ILE A 42 6.68 0.59 1.02
CA ILE A 42 5.70 -0.49 0.80
C ILE A 42 6.41 -1.78 0.37
N THR A 43 7.28 -1.69 -0.63
CA THR A 43 7.99 -2.86 -1.17
C THR A 43 8.81 -3.56 -0.08
N ALA A 44 9.53 -2.79 0.75
CA ALA A 44 10.31 -3.33 1.87
C ALA A 44 9.44 -4.08 2.91
N ASN A 45 8.25 -3.57 3.21
CA ASN A 45 7.33 -4.18 4.18
C ASN A 45 6.73 -5.51 3.68
N TYR A 46 6.50 -5.65 2.37
CA TYR A 46 5.87 -6.84 1.78
C TYR A 46 6.88 -7.88 1.28
N LEU A 47 8.15 -7.51 1.07
CA LEU A 47 9.19 -8.43 0.59
C LEU A 47 9.30 -9.72 1.42
N PRO A 48 9.29 -9.70 2.77
CA PRO A 48 9.35 -10.94 3.57
C PRO A 48 8.15 -11.85 3.35
N LEU A 49 6.95 -11.29 3.14
CA LEU A 49 5.73 -12.06 2.89
C LEU A 49 5.76 -12.71 1.52
N VAL A 50 6.19 -11.97 0.50
CA VAL A 50 6.35 -12.43 -0.89
C VAL A 50 7.36 -13.57 -0.96
N VAL A 51 8.52 -13.44 -0.31
CA VAL A 51 9.56 -14.48 -0.25
C VAL A 51 9.03 -15.75 0.40
N ARG A 52 8.30 -15.64 1.52
CA ARG A 52 7.68 -16.79 2.18
C ARG A 52 6.66 -17.51 1.29
N LYS A 53 5.91 -16.75 0.49
CA LYS A 53 4.93 -17.28 -0.47
C LYS A 53 5.56 -17.70 -1.81
N GLN A 54 6.89 -17.60 -1.94
CA GLN A 54 7.66 -17.93 -3.16
C GLN A 54 7.14 -17.19 -4.42
N LEU A 55 6.72 -15.94 -4.23
CA LEU A 55 6.27 -15.06 -5.31
C LEU A 55 7.38 -14.08 -5.73
N GLY A 56 7.23 -13.46 -6.90
CA GLY A 56 8.05 -12.34 -7.33
C GLY A 56 7.34 -11.00 -7.14
N LEU A 57 8.01 -10.03 -6.54
CA LEU A 57 7.54 -8.64 -6.41
C LEU A 57 8.44 -7.71 -7.22
N TYR A 58 7.85 -6.95 -8.14
CA TYR A 58 8.55 -5.95 -8.93
C TYR A 58 7.87 -4.60 -8.78
N CYS A 59 8.66 -3.59 -8.43
CA CYS A 59 8.25 -2.19 -8.37
C CYS A 59 8.90 -1.47 -9.55
N PHE A 60 8.08 -0.89 -10.41
CA PHE A 60 8.52 -0.08 -11.54
C PHE A 60 7.85 1.28 -11.45
N ILE A 61 8.66 2.32 -11.53
CA ILE A 61 8.20 3.71 -11.52
C ILE A 61 8.78 4.34 -12.78
N GLU A 62 7.91 4.89 -13.63
CA GLU A 62 8.34 5.45 -14.89
C GLU A 62 9.34 6.62 -14.69
N PRO A 63 10.25 6.85 -15.65
CA PRO A 63 11.24 7.93 -15.55
C PRO A 63 10.63 9.34 -15.56
N ASP A 64 9.45 9.50 -16.15
CA ASP A 64 8.71 10.76 -16.24
C ASP A 64 7.93 11.10 -14.96
N VAL A 65 7.78 10.14 -14.04
CA VAL A 65 7.17 10.37 -12.73
C VAL A 65 8.03 11.37 -11.94
N PRO A 66 7.45 12.52 -11.52
CA PRO A 66 8.16 13.54 -10.76
C PRO A 66 8.80 12.99 -9.49
N VAL A 67 9.96 13.56 -9.13
CA VAL A 67 10.67 13.21 -7.88
C VAL A 67 9.84 13.58 -6.65
N SER A 68 9.00 14.60 -6.77
CA SER A 68 8.13 15.12 -5.72
C SER A 68 6.72 15.33 -6.26
N LEU A 69 5.72 14.92 -5.49
CA LEU A 69 4.29 15.12 -5.76
C LEU A 69 3.64 15.83 -4.58
N ASN A 70 2.57 16.58 -4.85
CA ASN A 70 1.73 17.18 -3.82
C ASN A 70 0.44 16.37 -3.65
N GLY A 71 0.26 15.73 -2.51
CA GLY A 71 -0.88 14.85 -2.24
C GLY A 71 -0.79 14.19 -0.87
N ASP A 72 -1.60 13.17 -0.62
CA ASP A 72 -1.63 12.48 0.67
C ASP A 72 -0.88 11.14 0.59
N PRO A 73 0.41 11.09 1.00
CA PRO A 73 1.20 9.86 0.92
C PRO A 73 0.72 8.78 1.87
N MET A 74 0.06 9.13 2.99
CA MET A 74 -0.47 8.12 3.91
C MET A 74 -1.61 7.35 3.27
N ARG A 75 -2.53 8.07 2.61
CA ARG A 75 -3.61 7.45 1.84
C ARG A 75 -3.10 6.68 0.64
N LEU A 76 -2.13 7.23 -0.10
CA LEU A 76 -1.50 6.51 -1.20
C LEU A 76 -0.90 5.18 -0.71
N GLN A 77 -0.16 5.22 0.40
CA GLN A 77 0.40 4.03 1.02
C GLN A 77 -0.68 3.02 1.42
N GLN A 78 -1.78 3.46 2.02
CA GLN A 78 -2.90 2.58 2.38
C GLN A 78 -3.51 1.90 1.15
N VAL A 79 -3.83 2.67 0.10
CA VAL A 79 -4.44 2.15 -1.14
C VAL A 79 -3.53 1.10 -1.76
N ILE A 80 -2.26 1.43 -1.99
CA ILE A 80 -1.30 0.51 -2.61
C ILE A 80 -1.05 -0.72 -1.72
N SER A 81 -0.96 -0.55 -0.40
CA SER A 81 -0.78 -1.68 0.52
C SER A 81 -1.98 -2.64 0.49
N ASN A 82 -3.20 -2.11 0.38
CA ASN A 82 -4.42 -2.94 0.28
C ASN A 82 -4.44 -3.71 -1.04
N LEU A 83 -4.11 -3.07 -2.16
CA LEU A 83 -4.00 -3.72 -3.46
C LEU A 83 -2.93 -4.81 -3.47
N LEU A 84 -1.73 -4.50 -2.98
CA LEU A 84 -0.61 -5.43 -2.93
C LEU A 84 -0.88 -6.62 -2.00
N SER A 85 -1.47 -6.36 -0.82
CA SER A 85 -1.89 -7.40 0.10
C SER A 85 -2.88 -8.36 -0.54
N ASN A 86 -3.86 -7.82 -1.28
CA ASN A 86 -4.83 -8.63 -2.00
C ASN A 86 -4.15 -9.45 -3.12
N ALA A 87 -3.26 -8.83 -3.91
CA ALA A 87 -2.51 -9.51 -4.95
C ALA A 87 -1.71 -10.69 -4.39
N ILE A 88 -0.98 -10.50 -3.29
CA ILE A 88 -0.21 -11.57 -2.63
C ILE A 88 -1.13 -12.65 -2.04
N LYS A 89 -2.24 -12.24 -1.42
CA LYS A 89 -3.20 -13.17 -0.81
C LYS A 89 -3.79 -14.12 -1.85
N PHE A 90 -4.21 -13.59 -3.00
CA PHE A 90 -4.95 -14.34 -4.02
C PHE A 90 -4.06 -14.93 -5.15
N THR A 91 -2.74 -14.74 -5.10
CA THR A 91 -1.82 -15.39 -6.03
C THR A 91 -1.24 -16.65 -5.38
N ASP A 92 -1.62 -17.83 -5.87
CA ASP A 92 -1.24 -19.12 -5.26
C ASP A 92 0.00 -19.77 -5.89
N ILE A 93 0.25 -19.58 -7.20
CA ILE A 93 1.46 -20.09 -7.88
C ILE A 93 1.78 -19.15 -9.04
N GLY A 94 3.01 -18.62 -9.07
CA GLY A 94 3.45 -17.79 -10.19
C GLY A 94 4.80 -17.13 -9.96
N LEU A 95 5.83 -17.67 -10.63
CA LEU A 95 7.14 -17.04 -10.79
C LEU A 95 7.07 -15.67 -11.51
N HIS A 96 5.89 -15.22 -11.96
CA HIS A 96 5.80 -14.07 -12.84
C HIS A 96 4.82 -13.01 -12.32
N ARG A 97 5.43 -12.06 -11.59
CA ARG A 97 5.05 -10.63 -11.46
C ARG A 97 3.77 -10.33 -10.67
N ALA A 98 3.92 -10.10 -9.36
CA ALA A 98 3.17 -9.01 -8.73
C ALA A 98 3.83 -7.68 -9.15
N ALA A 99 3.29 -7.05 -10.19
CA ALA A 99 3.74 -5.74 -10.64
C ALA A 99 2.96 -4.66 -9.88
N CYS A 100 3.66 -3.85 -9.10
CA CYS A 100 3.17 -2.55 -8.69
C CYS A 100 3.80 -1.53 -9.64
N ALA A 101 3.02 -1.07 -10.62
CA ALA A 101 3.39 0.02 -11.51
C ALA A 101 2.68 1.29 -11.03
N LEU A 102 3.44 2.36 -10.81
CA LEU A 102 2.95 3.72 -10.65
C LEU A 102 3.63 4.63 -11.67
#